data_AF-A0A1Z4KTU8-F1
#
_entry.id   AF-A0A1Z4KTU8-F1
#
_cell.length_a   1.000
_cell.length_b   1.000
_cell.length_c   1.000
_cell.angle_alpha   90.00
_cell.angle_beta   90.00
_cell.angle_gamma   90.00
#
_symmetry.space_group_name_H-M   'P 1'
#
loop_
_entity.id
_entity.type
_entity.pdbx_description
1 polymer ?
#
loop_
_entity_poly.entity_id
_entity_poly.type
_entity_poly.pdbx_seq_one_letter_code
_entity_poly.pdbx_strand_id
1 'polypeptide(L)'
;MYNQPYLQPSKSQKLLSIKSIYLLLAVIGFIVPWSLLLEFIIQHGLYTQFFFQQAFANNVSTTFVVDLLLSTDVFLFFAFIELKRLGFSRRWLLLYFVLTLASGLCCSLPLFLYFREQALEKKV
;
A
#
# COMPACT_ATOMS: atom_id res chain seq x y z
N MET A 1 -46.12 -33.18 -13.44
CA MET A 1 -44.73 -33.67 -13.27
C MET A 1 -43.86 -32.88 -14.24
N TYR A 2 -42.95 -31.98 -13.86
CA TYR A 2 -42.35 -31.61 -12.59
C TYR A 2 -41.98 -30.12 -12.72
N ASN A 3 -42.56 -29.25 -11.88
CA ASN A 3 -42.12 -27.85 -11.79
C ASN A 3 -40.81 -27.85 -11.01
N GLN A 4 -39.67 -27.62 -11.67
CA GLN A 4 -38.44 -27.30 -10.96
C GLN A 4 -38.48 -25.81 -10.58
N PRO A 5 -38.51 -25.46 -9.28
CA PRO A 5 -38.36 -24.06 -8.88
C PRO A 5 -36.94 -23.61 -9.24
N TYR A 6 -36.85 -22.58 -10.07
CA TYR A 6 -35.59 -21.89 -10.33
C TYR A 6 -34.96 -21.52 -8.99
N LEU A 7 -33.83 -22.17 -8.68
CA LEU A 7 -32.98 -21.86 -7.55
C LEU A 7 -32.65 -20.37 -7.64
N GLN A 8 -33.20 -19.57 -6.73
CA GLN A 8 -32.78 -18.18 -6.57
C GLN A 8 -31.28 -18.18 -6.26
N PRO A 9 -30.43 -17.42 -6.98
CA PRO A 9 -29.03 -17.32 -6.60
C PRO A 9 -28.98 -16.72 -5.20
N SER A 10 -28.50 -17.58 -4.28
CA SER A 10 -28.07 -17.28 -2.92
C SER A 10 -27.54 -15.86 -2.84
N LYS A 11 -28.10 -15.07 -1.90
CA LYS A 11 -27.61 -13.77 -1.45
C LYS A 11 -26.11 -13.70 -1.66
N SER A 12 -25.70 -12.90 -2.65
CA SER A 12 -24.32 -12.62 -3.00
C SER A 12 -23.53 -12.49 -1.71
N GLN A 13 -22.74 -13.51 -1.38
CA GLN A 13 -21.64 -13.34 -0.44
C GLN A 13 -20.90 -12.14 -1.00
N LYS A 14 -20.87 -11.02 -0.26
CA LYS A 14 -20.12 -9.83 -0.65
C LYS A 14 -18.66 -10.26 -0.79
N LEU A 15 -18.29 -10.77 -1.95
CA LEU A 15 -16.91 -10.93 -2.36
C LEU A 15 -16.35 -9.52 -2.26
N LEU A 16 -15.39 -9.33 -1.36
CA LEU A 16 -14.76 -8.04 -1.16
C LEU A 16 -14.31 -7.52 -2.53
N SER A 17 -14.81 -6.35 -2.92
CA SER A 17 -14.32 -5.68 -4.13
C SER A 17 -12.80 -5.50 -3.98
N ILE A 18 -12.06 -5.63 -5.08
CA ILE A 18 -10.60 -5.44 -5.13
C ILE A 18 -10.20 -4.12 -4.44
N LYS A 19 -11.03 -3.08 -4.58
CA LYS A 19 -10.88 -1.80 -3.89
C LYS A 19 -10.91 -1.90 -2.37
N SER A 20 -11.85 -2.67 -1.81
CA SER A 20 -11.94 -2.89 -0.37
C SER A 20 -10.73 -3.65 0.17
N ILE A 21 -10.19 -4.59 -0.61
CA ILE A 21 -8.95 -5.31 -0.28
C ILE A 21 -7.77 -4.33 -0.23
N TYR A 22 -7.62 -3.47 -1.24
CA TYR A 22 -6.57 -2.45 -1.24
C TYR A 22 -6.69 -1.47 -0.08
N LEU A 23 -7.89 -1.04 0.27
CA LEU A 23 -8.08 -0.15 1.42
C LEU A 23 -7.69 -0.86 2.73
N LEU A 24 -8.11 -2.11 2.92
CA LEU A 24 -7.73 -2.92 4.08
C LEU A 24 -6.22 -3.08 4.18
N LEU A 25 -5.55 -3.42 3.07
CA LEU A 25 -4.09 -3.55 3.02
C LEU A 25 -3.38 -2.22 3.32
N ALA A 26 -3.91 -1.09 2.85
CA ALA A 26 -3.35 0.23 3.17
C ALA A 26 -3.47 0.54 4.67
N VAL A 27 -4.60 0.22 5.29
CA VAL A 27 -4.80 0.41 6.74
C VAL A 27 -3.85 -0.47 7.54
N ILE A 28 -3.73 -1.76 7.18
CA ILE A 28 -2.79 -2.68 7.83
C ILE A 28 -1.35 -2.21 7.65
N GLY A 29 -0.98 -1.83 6.43
CA GLY A 29 0.33 -1.29 6.09
C GLY A 29 0.65 0.04 6.76
N PHE A 30 -0.34 0.77 7.26
CA PHE A 30 -0.12 1.96 8.09
C PHE A 30 0.03 1.59 9.56
N ILE A 31 -0.90 0.80 10.11
CA ILE A 31 -0.96 0.51 11.55
C ILE A 31 0.25 -0.31 12.01
N VAL A 32 0.61 -1.37 11.28
CA VAL A 32 1.65 -2.31 11.73
C VAL A 32 3.03 -1.65 11.81
N PRO A 33 3.53 -0.93 10.78
CA PRO A 33 4.83 -0.27 10.88
C PRO A 33 4.83 0.85 11.92
N TRP A 34 3.72 1.60 12.04
CA TRP A 34 3.62 2.67 13.03
C TRP A 34 3.60 2.16 14.47
N SER A 35 2.97 1.01 14.76
CA SER A 35 3.01 0.44 16.11
C SER A 35 4.44 0.03 16.49
N LEU A 36 5.17 -0.61 15.57
CA LEU A 36 6.57 -0.99 15.78
C LEU A 36 7.48 0.23 15.95
N LEU A 37 7.26 1.28 15.15
CA LEU A 37 8.01 2.52 15.26
C LEU A 37 7.72 3.25 16.58
N LEU A 38 6.48 3.27 17.04
CA LEU A 38 6.09 3.85 18.33
C LEU A 38 6.74 3.11 19.50
N GLU A 39 6.73 1.78 19.49
CA GLU A 39 7.42 0.98 20.50
C GLU A 39 8.92 1.29 20.53
N PHE A 40 9.55 1.39 19.36
CA PHE A 40 10.96 1.78 19.25
C PHE A 40 11.22 3.17 19.84
N ILE A 41 10.38 4.17 19.52
CA ILE A 41 10.51 5.54 20.03
C ILE A 41 10.30 5.59 21.55
N ILE A 42 9.36 4.81 22.10
CA ILE A 42 9.12 4.74 23.55
C ILE A 42 10.35 4.15 24.26
N GLN A 43 10.97 3.11 23.69
CA GLN A 43 12.10 2.42 24.28
C GLN A 43 13.43 3.19 24.14
N HIS A 44 13.65 3.82 23.00
CA HIS A 44 14.97 4.39 22.65
C HIS A 44 14.96 5.92 22.53
N GLY A 45 13.80 6.57 22.38
CA GLY A 45 13.68 8.00 22.08
C GLY A 45 13.72 8.31 20.58
N LEU A 46 13.69 9.61 20.22
CA LEU A 46 13.72 10.09 18.83
C LEU A 46 15.15 10.15 18.25
N TYR A 47 15.92 9.07 18.39
CA TYR A 47 17.28 8.99 17.85
C TYR A 47 17.28 8.31 16.47
N THR A 48 17.11 9.12 15.42
CA THR A 48 17.11 8.65 14.02
C THR A 48 18.38 7.89 13.66
N GLN A 49 19.55 8.31 14.17
CA GLN A 49 20.81 7.62 13.94
C GLN A 49 20.82 6.19 14.49
N PHE A 50 20.25 5.97 15.68
CA PHE A 50 20.17 4.64 16.29
C PHE A 50 19.23 3.72 15.51
N PHE A 51 18.15 4.27 14.96
CA PHE A 51 17.25 3.52 14.08
C PHE A 51 17.99 2.96 12.85
N PHE A 52 18.77 3.78 12.16
CA PHE A 52 19.54 3.32 11.00
C PHE A 52 20.64 2.33 11.38
N GLN A 53 21.31 2.53 12.52
CA GLN A 53 22.28 1.56 13.03
C GLN A 53 21.65 0.19 13.24
N GLN A 54 20.42 0.13 13.77
CA GLN A 54 19.69 -1.12 13.97
C GLN A 54 19.16 -1.71 12.66
N ALA A 55 18.68 -0.86 11.75
CA ALA A 55 18.22 -1.30 10.42
C ALA A 55 19.35 -1.99 9.64
N PHE A 56 20.58 -1.52 9.78
CA PHE A 56 21.78 -2.06 9.14
C PHE A 56 22.69 -2.87 10.09
N ALA A 57 22.17 -3.34 11.23
CA ALA A 57 22.99 -4.01 12.25
C ALA A 57 23.56 -5.34 11.78
N ASN A 58 22.89 -6.04 10.87
CA ASN A 58 23.34 -7.31 10.34
C ASN A 58 22.97 -7.50 8.87
N ASN A 59 23.54 -8.53 8.24
CA ASN A 59 23.33 -8.80 6.82
C ASN A 59 21.86 -9.08 6.49
N VAL A 60 21.14 -9.78 7.37
CA VAL A 60 19.73 -10.15 7.15
C VAL A 60 18.83 -8.91 7.18
N SER A 61 18.95 -8.07 8.20
CA SER A 61 18.19 -6.80 8.28
C SER A 61 18.53 -5.89 7.10
N THR A 62 19.81 -5.81 6.74
CA THR A 62 20.28 -5.04 5.57
C THR A 62 19.64 -5.53 4.28
N THR A 63 19.51 -6.85 4.08
CA THR A 63 18.84 -7.37 2.86
C THR A 63 17.37 -6.93 2.77
N PHE A 64 16.64 -6.89 3.89
CA PHE A 64 15.26 -6.39 3.90
C PHE A 64 15.18 -4.89 3.62
N VAL A 65 16.10 -4.09 4.17
CA VAL A 65 16.14 -2.64 3.91
C VAL A 65 16.45 -2.37 2.44
N VAL A 66 17.44 -3.06 1.87
CA VAL A 66 17.81 -2.92 0.45
C VAL A 66 16.68 -3.37 -0.47
N ASP A 67 16.02 -4.49 -0.19
CA ASP A 67 14.85 -4.97 -0.94
C ASP A 67 13.71 -3.93 -0.92
N LEU A 68 13.44 -3.34 0.24
CA LEU A 68 12.42 -2.31 0.40
C LEU A 68 12.77 -1.02 -0.38
N LEU A 69 14.04 -0.60 -0.37
CA LEU A 69 14.51 0.57 -1.14
C LEU A 69 14.35 0.34 -2.64
N LEU A 70 14.83 -0.80 -3.15
CA LEU A 70 14.72 -1.15 -4.58
C LEU A 70 13.26 -1.28 -5.01
N SER A 71 12.43 -1.95 -4.22
CA SER A 71 10.99 -2.08 -4.49
C SER A 71 10.29 -0.72 -4.47
N THR A 72 10.72 0.20 -3.60
CA THR A 72 10.21 1.56 -3.53
C THR A 72 10.55 2.35 -4.80
N ASP A 73 11.80 2.28 -5.27
CA ASP A 73 12.22 2.94 -6.50
C ASP A 73 11.42 2.44 -7.71
N VAL A 74 11.30 1.12 -7.86
CA VAL A 74 10.50 0.51 -8.94
C VAL A 74 9.04 0.96 -8.85
N PHE A 75 8.45 1.00 -7.64
CA PHE A 75 7.08 1.49 -7.44
C PHE A 75 6.92 2.95 -7.82
N LEU A 76 7.87 3.83 -7.48
CA LEU A 76 7.81 5.24 -7.85
C LEU A 76 7.83 5.43 -9.38
N PHE A 77 8.68 4.67 -10.09
CA PHE A 77 8.67 4.66 -11.56
C PHE A 77 7.34 4.16 -12.13
N PHE A 78 6.81 3.06 -11.59
CA PHE A 78 5.52 2.50 -11.99
C PHE A 78 4.39 3.52 -11.78
N ALA A 79 4.29 4.09 -10.58
CA ALA A 79 3.29 5.10 -10.24
C ALA A 79 3.39 6.33 -11.14
N PHE A 80 4.62 6.76 -11.47
CA PHE A 80 4.87 7.87 -12.38
C PHE A 80 4.33 7.63 -13.79
N ILE A 81 4.63 6.46 -14.36
CA ILE A 81 4.18 6.08 -15.69
C ILE A 81 2.65 5.94 -15.72
N GLU A 82 2.08 5.29 -14.71
CA GLU A 82 0.64 5.01 -14.67
C GLU A 82 -0.20 6.27 -14.43
N LEU A 83 0.23 7.18 -13.56
CA LEU A 83 -0.48 8.46 -13.34
C LEU A 83 -0.49 9.32 -14.60
N LYS A 84 0.60 9.31 -15.38
CA LYS A 84 0.65 9.96 -16.69
C LYS A 84 -0.34 9.34 -17.66
N ARG A 85 -0.42 8.00 -17.74
CA ARG A 85 -1.39 7.29 -18.59
C ARG A 85 -2.84 7.59 -18.21
N LEU A 86 -3.09 7.75 -16.91
CA LEU A 86 -4.42 8.05 -16.40
C LEU A 86 -4.81 9.53 -16.57
N GLY A 87 -3.85 10.43 -16.82
CA GLY A 87 -4.08 11.87 -17.02
C GLY A 87 -4.10 12.67 -15.71
N PHE A 88 -3.53 12.13 -14.62
CA PHE A 88 -3.48 12.82 -13.33
C PHE A 88 -2.45 13.97 -13.33
N SER A 89 -2.75 15.02 -12.57
CA SER A 89 -1.86 16.17 -12.38
C SER A 89 -0.59 15.79 -11.60
N ARG A 90 0.51 16.53 -11.84
CA ARG A 90 1.80 16.39 -11.12
C ARG A 90 1.67 16.48 -9.60
N ARG A 91 0.61 17.12 -9.08
CA ARG A 91 0.32 17.18 -7.63
C ARG A 91 0.06 15.81 -7.03
N TRP A 92 -0.60 14.91 -7.76
CA TRP A 92 -0.85 13.55 -7.29
C TRP A 92 0.45 12.74 -7.18
N LEU A 93 1.39 12.95 -8.12
CA LEU A 93 2.71 12.34 -8.04
C LEU A 93 3.47 12.75 -6.78
N LEU A 94 3.47 14.06 -6.48
CA LEU A 94 4.09 14.58 -5.26
C LEU A 94 3.41 14.01 -4.01
N LEU A 95 2.08 13.87 -4.02
CA LEU A 95 1.34 13.28 -2.90
C LEU A 95 1.75 11.82 -2.65
N TYR A 96 1.81 10.98 -3.69
CA TYR A 96 2.24 9.58 -3.52
C TYR A 96 3.72 9.48 -3.14
N PHE A 97 4.58 10.34 -3.66
CA PHE A 97 5.98 10.38 -3.25
C PHE A 97 6.12 10.70 -1.76
N VAL A 98 5.44 11.76 -1.28
CA VAL A 98 5.42 12.13 0.14
C VAL A 98 4.80 11.02 1.00
N LEU A 99 3.71 10.40 0.54
CA LEU A 99 3.09 9.30 1.26
C LEU A 99 4.00 8.08 1.39
N THR A 100 4.73 7.75 0.31
CA THR A 100 5.70 6.65 0.29
C THR A 100 6.85 6.91 1.25
N LEU A 101 7.35 8.14 1.31
CA LEU A 101 8.38 8.52 2.28
C LEU A 101 7.88 8.56 3.73
N ALA A 102 6.63 9.02 3.95
CA ALA A 102 6.08 9.18 5.29
C ALA A 102 5.59 7.86 5.91
N SER A 103 5.04 6.95 5.10
CA SER A 103 4.40 5.71 5.57
C SER A 103 5.07 4.42 5.08
N GLY A 104 6.00 4.52 4.13
CA GLY A 104 6.62 3.38 3.49
C GLY A 104 5.80 2.79 2.33
N LEU A 105 6.41 1.80 1.66
CA LEU A 105 5.83 1.16 0.48
C LEU A 105 4.55 0.37 0.79
N CYS A 106 4.48 -0.29 1.95
CA CYS A 106 3.38 -1.18 2.33
C CYS A 106 2.02 -0.48 2.49
N CYS A 107 2.00 0.81 2.83
CA CYS A 107 0.79 1.63 2.86
C CYS A 107 0.54 2.33 1.51
N SER A 108 1.59 2.90 0.93
CA SER A 108 1.49 3.70 -0.29
C SER A 108 1.08 2.90 -1.53
N LEU A 109 1.62 1.69 -1.71
CA LEU A 109 1.30 0.80 -2.83
C LEU A 109 -0.19 0.42 -2.90
N PRO A 110 -0.80 -0.18 -1.86
CA PRO A 110 -2.21 -0.53 -1.92
C PRO A 110 -3.12 0.70 -2.06
N LEU A 111 -2.78 1.82 -1.41
CA LEU A 111 -3.56 3.05 -1.58
C LEU A 111 -3.50 3.55 -3.03
N PHE A 112 -2.32 3.51 -3.66
CA PHE A 112 -2.16 3.84 -5.07
C PHE A 112 -3.01 2.95 -5.97
N LEU A 113 -3.00 1.64 -5.74
CA LEU A 113 -3.80 0.68 -6.49
C LEU A 113 -5.31 0.93 -6.32
N TYR A 114 -5.77 1.31 -5.13
CA TYR A 114 -7.15 1.71 -4.88
C TYR A 114 -7.59 2.90 -5.75
N PHE A 115 -6.78 3.95 -5.83
CA PHE A 115 -7.08 5.13 -6.66
C PHE A 115 -6.97 4.83 -8.15
N ARG A 116 -6.01 4.00 -8.56
CA ARG A 116 -5.89 3.50 -9.92
C ARG A 116 -7.18 2.78 -10.35
N GLU A 117 -7.69 1.87 -9.53
CA GLU A 117 -8.91 1.12 -9.82
C GLU A 117 -10.14 2.05 -9.94
N GLN A 118 -10.23 3.06 -9.08
CA GLN A 118 -11.28 4.08 -9.18
C GLN A 118 -11.19 4.90 -10.48
N ALA A 119 -9.98 5.22 -10.93
CA ALA A 119 -9.78 5.97 -12.16
C ALA A 119 -10.12 5.14 -13.41
N LEU A 120 -9.84 3.84 -13.38
CA LEU A 120 -10.17 2.92 -14.47
C LEU A 120 -11.68 2.72 -14.61
N GLU A 121 -12.40 2.53 -13.49
CA GLU A 121 -13.87 2.42 -13.54
C GLU A 121 -14.57 3.68 -14.06
N LYS A 122 -14.02 4.87 -13.80
CA LYS A 122 -14.60 6.14 -14.31
C LYS A 122 -14.37 6.34 -15.82
N LYS A 123 -13.45 5.59 -16.43
CA LYS A 123 -13.14 5.67 -17.87
C LYS A 123 -13.94 4.67 -18.72
N VAL A 124 -14.62 3.71 -18.08
CA VAL A 124 -15.55 2.75 -18.72
C VAL A 124 -16.95 3.36 -18.72
#